data_AF-A0A5E4KN97-F1
#
_entry.id   AF-A0A5E4KN97-F1
#
_cell.length_a   1.000
_cell.length_b   1.000
_cell.length_c   1.000
_cell.angle_alpha   90.00
_cell.angle_beta   90.00
_cell.angle_gamma   90.00
#
_symmetry.space_group_name_H-M   'P 1'
#
loop_
_entity.id
_entity.type
_entity.pdbx_description
1 polymer ?
#
loop_
_entity_poly.entity_id
_entity_poly.type
_entity_poly.pdbx_seq_one_letter_code
_entity_poly.pdbx_strand_id
1 'polypeptide(L)'
;MFPWFGFTHKENLSTLETIFNKTMSFQKDASLIVFDNKYSFLPRLYPANTPVFINGSGNEMFKVVTSDNFTLINKVLFLSSQINETQQDFSEKYKVQSNSSPAITFQKINPTKYEVKIENATSPFFLVFSESYHPRWTVYLENEPLMFNDVIAEYKDINVKEVRHSSDFVIGDVSYLLKKPAISQDRHFQVNGYANGWYIEKPGTYYITLYYWPQLLFYAGFIVSWSALFVCAGYLVLSRVIRKDA
;
A
#
# COMPACT_ATOMS: atom_id res chain seq x y z
N MET A 1 7.19 -26.96 8.63
CA MET A 1 6.74 -25.56 8.71
C MET A 1 7.08 -24.93 7.36
N PHE A 2 6.07 -24.60 6.56
CA PHE A 2 6.28 -23.98 5.25
C PHE A 2 6.75 -22.52 5.46
N PRO A 3 7.67 -21.98 4.64
CA PRO A 3 8.03 -20.58 4.74
C PRO A 3 6.83 -19.71 4.29
N TRP A 4 6.59 -18.63 5.03
CA TRP A 4 5.46 -17.71 4.92
C TRP A 4 5.47 -16.83 3.64
N PHE A 5 6.24 -17.20 2.62
CA PHE A 5 6.28 -16.49 1.35
C PHE A 5 5.70 -17.38 0.25
N GLY A 6 4.46 -17.09 -0.17
CA GLY A 6 3.91 -17.26 -1.52
C GLY A 6 3.87 -18.63 -2.20
N PHE A 7 4.56 -19.65 -1.72
CA PHE A 7 4.66 -20.94 -2.39
C PHE A 7 3.69 -21.94 -1.77
N THR A 8 2.73 -22.41 -2.56
CA THR A 8 1.71 -23.38 -2.13
C THR A 8 2.25 -24.81 -2.00
N HIS A 9 3.48 -25.06 -2.49
CA HIS A 9 4.14 -26.36 -2.46
C HIS A 9 5.64 -26.23 -2.15
N LYS A 10 6.26 -27.36 -1.80
CA LYS A 10 7.71 -27.45 -1.58
C LYS A 10 8.41 -27.26 -2.94
N GLU A 11 9.00 -26.10 -3.15
CA GLU A 11 9.68 -25.75 -4.38
C GLU A 11 10.93 -26.59 -4.61
N ASN A 12 11.20 -26.90 -5.88
CA ASN A 12 12.46 -27.48 -6.29
C ASN A 12 13.49 -26.37 -6.46
N LEU A 13 14.49 -26.33 -5.57
CA LEU A 13 15.56 -25.35 -5.58
C LEU A 13 16.26 -25.23 -6.95
N SER A 14 16.49 -26.34 -7.65
CA SER A 14 17.13 -26.29 -8.97
C SER A 14 16.24 -25.65 -10.04
N THR A 15 14.92 -25.80 -9.91
CA THR A 15 13.94 -25.14 -10.78
C THR A 15 13.90 -23.63 -10.49
N LEU A 16 13.86 -23.23 -9.22
CA LEU A 16 13.92 -21.81 -8.83
C LEU A 16 15.24 -21.16 -9.26
N GLU A 17 16.38 -21.82 -9.05
CA GLU A 17 17.69 -21.36 -9.55
C GLU A 17 17.63 -21.15 -11.07
N THR A 18 17.08 -22.10 -11.83
CA THR A 18 16.96 -21.97 -13.29
C THR A 18 16.08 -20.79 -13.72
N ILE A 19 15.01 -20.51 -12.97
CA ILE A 19 14.09 -19.40 -13.25
C ILE A 19 14.76 -18.06 -12.93
N PHE A 20 15.34 -17.92 -11.74
CA PHE A 20 15.92 -16.66 -11.28
C PHE A 20 17.25 -16.34 -11.95
N ASN A 21 18.09 -17.33 -12.29
CA ASN A 21 19.36 -17.11 -13.00
C ASN A 21 19.18 -16.48 -14.39
N LYS A 22 17.98 -16.60 -14.99
CA LYS A 22 17.69 -15.95 -16.27
C LYS A 22 17.53 -14.44 -16.15
N THR A 23 17.11 -13.95 -14.99
CA THR A 23 16.66 -12.55 -14.82
C THR A 23 17.40 -11.81 -13.71
N MET A 24 18.19 -12.49 -12.89
CA MET A 24 18.85 -11.94 -11.71
C MET A 24 20.30 -12.43 -11.62
N SER A 25 21.21 -11.54 -11.22
CA SER A 25 22.52 -11.96 -10.75
C SER A 25 22.37 -12.67 -9.41
N PHE A 26 23.25 -13.61 -9.08
CA PHE A 26 23.20 -14.27 -7.78
C PHE A 26 24.59 -14.50 -7.19
N GLN A 27 24.65 -14.55 -5.87
CA GLN A 27 25.79 -15.00 -5.09
C GLN A 27 25.39 -16.25 -4.33
N LYS A 28 26.25 -17.27 -4.34
CA LYS A 28 26.01 -18.54 -3.63
C LYS A 28 27.13 -18.73 -2.61
N ASP A 29 26.74 -18.87 -1.35
CA ASP A 29 27.64 -19.20 -0.24
C ASP A 29 27.07 -20.39 0.53
N ALA A 30 27.72 -21.54 0.40
CA ALA A 30 27.35 -22.84 0.99
C ALA A 30 25.86 -23.19 0.82
N SER A 31 25.03 -22.84 1.80
CA SER A 31 23.59 -23.12 1.87
C SER A 31 22.68 -21.93 1.49
N LEU A 32 23.25 -20.76 1.23
CA LEU A 32 22.53 -19.53 0.92
C LEU A 32 22.75 -19.14 -0.55
N ILE A 33 21.66 -18.82 -1.24
CA ILE A 33 21.68 -18.23 -2.58
C ILE A 33 20.97 -16.90 -2.49
N VAL A 34 21.71 -15.84 -2.77
CA VAL A 34 21.20 -14.47 -2.77
C VAL A 34 21.05 -14.05 -4.21
N PHE A 35 19.82 -13.80 -4.65
CA PHE A 35 19.56 -13.20 -5.95
C PHE A 35 19.56 -11.68 -5.79
N ASP A 36 20.50 -11.01 -6.46
CA ASP A 36 20.52 -9.56 -6.60
C ASP A 36 19.72 -9.18 -7.85
N ASN A 37 18.60 -8.53 -7.61
CA ASN A 37 17.80 -7.94 -8.66
C ASN A 37 17.77 -6.43 -8.49
N LYS A 38 18.66 -5.78 -9.23
CA LYS A 38 18.81 -4.32 -9.25
C LYS A 38 17.59 -3.58 -9.82
N TYR A 39 16.64 -4.25 -10.50
CA TYR A 39 15.62 -3.58 -11.33
C TYR A 39 14.17 -4.08 -11.19
N SER A 40 13.86 -5.10 -10.36
CA SER A 40 12.50 -5.69 -10.33
C SER A 40 11.72 -5.55 -9.02
N PHE A 41 12.34 -5.11 -7.93
CA PHE A 41 11.59 -4.90 -6.69
C PHE A 41 11.10 -3.46 -6.62
N LEU A 42 9.82 -3.27 -6.96
CA LEU A 42 9.16 -2.01 -6.71
C LEU A 42 8.96 -1.80 -5.20
N PRO A 43 9.09 -0.56 -4.72
CA PRO A 43 8.80 -0.23 -3.34
C PRO A 43 7.33 -0.48 -3.02
N ARG A 44 7.03 -0.42 -1.73
CA ARG A 44 5.66 -0.61 -1.24
C ARG A 44 4.69 0.46 -1.75
N LEU A 45 5.17 1.69 -1.97
CA LEU A 45 4.41 2.78 -2.56
C LEU A 45 5.21 3.42 -3.70
N TYR A 46 4.59 3.63 -4.86
CA TYR A 46 5.24 4.31 -5.98
C TYR A 46 4.24 5.00 -6.91
N PRO A 47 4.68 6.05 -7.64
CA PRO A 47 3.90 6.64 -8.70
C PRO A 47 4.02 5.82 -9.99
N ALA A 48 2.92 5.70 -10.71
CA ALA A 48 2.88 5.11 -12.04
C ALA A 48 2.10 6.01 -12.99
N ASN A 49 2.73 6.31 -14.12
CA ASN A 49 2.17 7.23 -15.11
C ASN A 49 1.77 6.51 -16.40
N THR A 50 2.10 5.22 -16.55
CA THR A 50 1.85 4.49 -17.80
C THR A 50 0.93 3.29 -17.50
N PRO A 51 -0.38 3.42 -17.74
CA PRO A 51 -1.29 2.29 -17.61
C PRO A 51 -1.05 1.29 -18.75
N VAL A 52 -0.99 0.01 -18.41
CA VAL A 52 -0.90 -1.11 -19.34
C VAL A 52 -2.14 -1.97 -19.16
N PHE A 53 -2.94 -2.03 -20.21
CA PHE A 53 -4.18 -2.81 -20.22
C PHE A 53 -3.94 -4.21 -20.73
N ILE A 54 -4.35 -5.19 -19.93
CA ILE A 54 -4.21 -6.61 -20.22
C ILE A 54 -5.61 -7.19 -20.29
N ASN A 55 -6.00 -7.65 -21.47
CA ASN A 55 -7.27 -8.33 -21.64
C ASN A 55 -7.15 -9.76 -21.11
N GLY A 56 -7.70 -10.01 -19.92
CA GLY A 56 -7.66 -11.31 -19.25
C GLY A 56 -7.38 -11.18 -17.77
N SER A 57 -6.73 -12.22 -17.25
CA SER A 57 -6.48 -12.45 -15.83
C SER A 57 -4.97 -12.51 -15.54
N GLY A 58 -4.60 -13.14 -14.41
CA GLY A 58 -3.20 -13.34 -14.04
C GLY A 58 -2.37 -14.05 -15.11
N ASN A 59 -2.93 -15.02 -15.84
CA ASN A 59 -2.19 -15.79 -16.86
C ASN A 59 -1.70 -14.91 -18.02
N GLU A 60 -2.56 -14.02 -18.49
CA GLU A 60 -2.25 -13.07 -19.55
C GLU A 60 -1.25 -12.03 -19.05
N MET A 61 -1.41 -11.59 -17.79
CA MET A 61 -0.45 -10.72 -17.13
C MET A 61 0.94 -11.36 -17.07
N PHE A 62 1.03 -12.64 -16.68
CA PHE A 62 2.29 -13.37 -16.62
C PHE A 62 3.00 -13.38 -17.98
N LYS A 63 2.28 -13.62 -19.09
CA LYS A 63 2.88 -13.59 -20.44
C LYS A 63 3.44 -12.21 -20.81
N VAL A 64 2.80 -11.13 -20.37
CA VAL A 64 3.26 -9.76 -20.63
C VAL A 64 4.51 -9.45 -19.82
N VAL A 65 4.49 -9.72 -18.52
CA VAL A 65 5.60 -9.35 -17.61
C VAL A 65 6.85 -10.21 -17.79
N THR A 66 6.72 -11.43 -18.35
CA THR A 66 7.87 -12.30 -18.65
C THR A 66 8.46 -12.09 -20.04
N SER A 67 7.88 -11.18 -20.85
CA SER A 67 8.45 -10.86 -22.16
C SER A 67 9.76 -10.09 -22.01
N ASP A 68 10.73 -10.38 -22.89
CA ASP A 68 12.11 -9.86 -22.78
C ASP A 68 12.21 -8.32 -22.78
N ASN A 69 11.19 -7.63 -23.30
CA ASN A 69 11.16 -6.17 -23.46
C ASN A 69 10.28 -5.45 -22.42
N PHE A 70 9.77 -6.16 -21.41
CA PHE A 70 8.86 -5.56 -20.44
C PHE A 70 9.62 -5.06 -19.18
N THR A 71 9.42 -3.79 -18.83
CA THR A 71 9.90 -3.19 -17.58
C THR A 71 8.72 -2.65 -16.78
N LEU A 72 8.73 -2.83 -15.47
CA LEU A 72 7.63 -2.38 -14.59
C LEU A 72 7.80 -0.91 -14.13
N ILE A 73 8.91 -0.26 -14.49
CA ILE A 73 9.25 1.11 -14.09
C ILE A 73 8.18 2.09 -14.59
N ASN A 74 7.60 2.87 -13.68
CA ASN A 74 6.53 3.86 -13.94
C ASN A 74 5.26 3.29 -14.60
N LYS A 75 5.10 1.95 -14.63
CA LYS A 75 3.93 1.28 -15.20
C LYS A 75 2.99 0.78 -14.12
N VAL A 76 1.71 0.71 -14.47
CA VAL A 76 0.67 0.07 -13.66
C VAL A 76 -0.16 -0.84 -14.57
N LEU A 77 -0.36 -2.08 -14.14
CA LEU A 77 -1.07 -3.08 -14.93
C LEU A 77 -2.55 -3.12 -14.54
N PHE A 78 -3.43 -3.03 -15.52
CA PHE A 78 -4.87 -3.19 -15.38
C PHE A 78 -5.30 -4.49 -16.07
N LEU A 79 -6.00 -5.35 -15.33
CA LEU A 79 -6.54 -6.59 -15.85
C LEU A 79 -8.03 -6.40 -16.09
N SER A 80 -8.52 -6.73 -17.28
CA SER A 80 -9.95 -6.60 -17.59
C SER A 80 -10.84 -7.43 -16.65
N SER A 81 -10.31 -8.53 -16.08
CA SER A 81 -11.04 -9.33 -15.07
C SER A 81 -11.15 -8.68 -13.69
N GLN A 82 -10.49 -7.53 -13.43
CA GLN A 82 -10.39 -6.90 -12.11
C GLN A 82 -11.03 -5.50 -12.05
N ILE A 83 -11.46 -4.98 -13.20
CA ILE A 83 -12.07 -3.66 -13.33
C ILE A 83 -13.54 -3.82 -13.77
N ASN A 84 -14.41 -2.94 -13.29
CA ASN A 84 -15.79 -2.86 -13.78
C ASN A 84 -15.91 -1.92 -14.98
N GLU A 85 -17.08 -1.88 -15.64
CA GLU A 85 -17.31 -1.04 -16.83
C GLU A 85 -17.00 0.45 -16.57
N THR A 86 -17.45 1.01 -15.43
CA THR A 86 -17.17 2.41 -15.07
C THR A 86 -15.67 2.69 -14.90
N GLN A 87 -14.95 1.77 -14.25
CA GLN A 87 -13.51 1.85 -14.05
C GLN A 87 -12.73 1.62 -15.34
N GLN A 88 -13.25 0.77 -16.22
CA GLN A 88 -12.70 0.54 -17.53
C GLN A 88 -12.81 1.80 -18.38
N ASP A 89 -14.02 2.37 -18.50
CA ASP A 89 -14.27 3.63 -19.21
C ASP A 89 -13.38 4.75 -18.67
N PHE A 90 -13.25 4.84 -17.34
CA PHE A 90 -12.36 5.79 -16.68
C PHE A 90 -10.90 5.57 -17.13
N SER A 91 -10.41 4.34 -17.02
CA SER A 91 -9.02 4.00 -17.33
C SER A 91 -8.67 4.20 -18.82
N GLU A 92 -9.61 3.92 -19.71
CA GLU A 92 -9.45 4.11 -21.15
C GLU A 92 -9.50 5.59 -21.55
N LYS A 93 -10.35 6.38 -20.88
CA LYS A 93 -10.46 7.83 -21.07
C LYS A 93 -9.21 8.57 -20.61
N TYR A 94 -8.57 8.10 -19.52
CA TYR A 94 -7.39 8.71 -18.94
C TYR A 94 -6.14 7.86 -19.17
N LYS A 95 -5.73 7.74 -20.44
CA LYS A 95 -4.40 7.23 -20.81
C LYS A 95 -3.34 8.23 -20.37
N VAL A 96 -2.86 8.12 -19.14
CA VAL A 96 -1.71 8.91 -18.71
C VAL A 96 -0.50 8.46 -19.53
N GLN A 97 0.09 9.39 -20.27
CA GLN A 97 1.44 9.29 -20.84
C GLN A 97 2.12 10.60 -20.48
N SER A 98 2.57 10.69 -19.23
CA SER A 98 3.32 11.84 -18.74
C SER A 98 4.75 11.44 -18.43
N ASN A 99 5.69 12.20 -18.99
CA ASN A 99 7.12 12.04 -18.73
C ASN A 99 7.51 12.53 -17.33
N SER A 100 6.64 13.26 -16.62
CA SER A 100 6.92 13.76 -15.26
C SER A 100 6.24 12.90 -14.22
N SER A 101 7.02 12.09 -13.50
CA SER A 101 6.58 11.32 -12.34
C SER A 101 6.87 12.12 -11.06
N PRO A 102 5.89 12.31 -10.15
CA PRO A 102 6.13 13.01 -8.91
C PRO A 102 7.16 12.27 -8.05
N ALA A 103 7.87 13.00 -7.18
CA ALA A 103 8.67 12.34 -6.16
C ALA A 103 7.78 11.92 -5.00
N ILE A 104 7.98 10.69 -4.51
CA ILE A 104 7.25 10.16 -3.37
C ILE A 104 8.23 9.88 -2.24
N THR A 105 7.92 10.36 -1.04
CA THR A 105 8.55 9.91 0.19
C THR A 105 7.49 9.31 1.08
N PHE A 106 7.66 8.07 1.54
CA PHE A 106 6.66 7.41 2.39
C PHE A 106 7.26 6.80 3.64
N GLN A 107 6.42 6.71 4.67
CA GLN A 107 6.71 6.04 5.93
C GLN A 107 5.59 5.08 6.27
N LYS A 108 5.95 3.84 6.65
CA LYS A 108 5.02 2.93 7.31
C LYS A 108 4.95 3.28 8.79
N ILE A 109 3.79 3.73 9.26
CA ILE A 109 3.57 4.01 10.68
C ILE A 109 3.21 2.73 11.43
N ASN A 110 2.34 1.91 10.83
CA ASN A 110 1.99 0.57 11.29
C ASN A 110 1.38 -0.23 10.11
N PRO A 111 0.98 -1.51 10.26
CA PRO A 111 0.40 -2.28 9.16
C PRO A 111 -0.85 -1.67 8.51
N THR A 112 -1.54 -0.76 9.19
CA THR A 112 -2.81 -0.17 8.77
C THR A 112 -2.74 1.32 8.43
N LYS A 113 -1.56 1.95 8.55
CA LYS A 113 -1.36 3.39 8.34
C LYS A 113 -0.02 3.66 7.66
N TYR A 114 -0.08 4.40 6.56
CA TYR A 114 1.08 4.90 5.84
C TYR A 114 0.94 6.39 5.62
N GLU A 115 2.04 7.11 5.78
CA GLU A 115 2.14 8.54 5.54
C GLU A 115 2.98 8.78 4.29
N VAL A 116 2.53 9.68 3.43
CA VAL A 116 3.12 9.88 2.11
C VAL A 116 3.21 11.36 1.80
N LYS A 117 4.41 11.80 1.47
CA LYS A 117 4.69 13.10 0.85
C LYS A 117 4.79 12.93 -0.65
N ILE A 118 4.02 13.73 -1.37
CA ILE A 118 4.06 13.81 -2.83
C ILE A 118 4.64 15.18 -3.17
N GLU A 119 5.66 15.21 -4.01
CA GLU A 119 6.35 16.42 -4.44
C GLU A 119 6.39 16.53 -5.95
N ASN A 120 6.30 17.76 -6.45
CA ASN A 120 6.42 18.06 -7.88
C ASN A 120 5.41 17.30 -8.76
N ALA A 121 4.18 17.09 -8.28
CA ALA A 121 3.11 16.55 -9.11
C ALA A 121 2.65 17.61 -10.12
N THR A 122 3.04 17.46 -11.39
CA THR A 122 2.69 18.37 -12.50
C THR A 122 1.58 17.82 -13.39
N SER A 123 1.31 16.52 -13.32
CA SER A 123 0.30 15.82 -14.10
C SER A 123 -0.37 14.74 -13.26
N PRO A 124 -1.59 14.29 -13.61
CA PRO A 124 -2.22 13.15 -12.95
C PRO A 124 -1.36 11.88 -13.02
N PHE A 125 -1.47 11.03 -12.00
CA PHE A 125 -0.72 9.79 -11.89
C PHE A 125 -1.49 8.75 -11.06
N PHE A 126 -1.09 7.50 -11.15
CA PHE A 126 -1.55 6.44 -10.25
C PHE A 126 -0.59 6.31 -9.08
N LEU A 127 -1.10 6.39 -7.86
CA LEU A 127 -0.39 5.96 -6.66
C LEU A 127 -0.65 4.46 -6.48
N VAL A 128 0.38 3.65 -6.67
CA VAL A 128 0.30 2.21 -6.44
C VAL A 128 0.80 1.88 -5.05
N PHE A 129 0.03 1.06 -4.34
CA PHE A 129 0.33 0.53 -3.03
C PHE A 129 0.35 -1.00 -3.09
N SER A 130 1.56 -1.56 -3.06
CA SER A 130 1.88 -3.00 -3.12
C SER A 130 1.50 -3.75 -1.84
N GLU A 131 0.27 -3.55 -1.37
CA GLU A 131 -0.45 -4.34 -0.38
C GLU A 131 -1.69 -4.94 -1.02
N SER A 132 -2.19 -6.05 -0.47
CA SER A 132 -3.39 -6.70 -0.99
C SER A 132 -4.57 -5.72 -1.10
N TYR A 133 -5.22 -5.75 -2.26
CA TYR A 133 -6.33 -4.87 -2.58
C TYR A 133 -7.45 -5.06 -1.57
N HIS A 134 -7.94 -3.93 -1.05
CA HIS A 134 -9.15 -3.94 -0.25
C HIS A 134 -9.89 -2.61 -0.41
N PRO A 135 -11.22 -2.61 -0.68
CA PRO A 135 -11.98 -1.40 -0.95
C PRO A 135 -12.08 -0.43 0.24
N ARG A 136 -11.60 -0.84 1.43
CA ARG A 136 -11.57 -0.01 2.64
C ARG A 136 -10.18 0.53 3.01
N TRP A 137 -9.19 0.39 2.13
CA TRP A 137 -8.05 1.28 2.14
C TRP A 137 -8.49 2.65 1.62
N THR A 138 -8.18 3.70 2.36
CA THR A 138 -8.67 5.05 2.10
C THR A 138 -7.53 6.04 2.12
N VAL A 139 -7.53 6.96 1.15
CA VAL A 139 -6.57 8.07 1.09
C VAL A 139 -7.21 9.31 1.68
N TYR A 140 -6.49 9.96 2.60
CA TYR A 140 -6.87 11.22 3.22
C TYR A 140 -5.85 12.29 2.88
N LEU A 141 -6.30 13.51 2.63
CA LEU A 141 -5.42 14.66 2.46
C LEU A 141 -5.08 15.24 3.83
N GLU A 142 -3.81 15.47 4.10
CA GLU A 142 -3.39 16.16 5.32
C GLU A 142 -3.30 17.66 5.09
N ASN A 143 -3.79 18.41 6.09
CA ASN A 143 -3.73 19.87 6.08
C ASN A 143 -2.38 20.36 6.61
N GLU A 144 -1.77 19.59 7.50
CA GLU A 144 -0.47 19.91 8.10
C GLU A 144 0.65 19.10 7.44
N PRO A 145 1.87 19.66 7.34
CA PRO A 145 3.03 18.93 6.88
C PRO A 145 3.36 17.74 7.77
N LEU A 146 3.66 16.60 7.13
CA LEU A 146 4.18 15.41 7.82
C LEU A 146 5.71 15.40 7.78
N MET A 147 6.33 14.85 8.83
CA MET A 147 7.78 14.84 9.00
C MET A 147 8.38 13.51 8.51
N PHE A 148 9.37 13.59 7.64
CA PHE A 148 10.05 12.43 7.04
C PHE A 148 11.55 12.49 7.36
N ASN A 149 11.97 11.80 8.42
CA ASN A 149 13.35 11.74 8.89
C ASN A 149 13.87 10.31 8.77
N ASP A 150 15.17 10.13 8.51
CA ASP A 150 15.82 8.81 8.36
C ASP A 150 15.35 8.03 7.11
N VAL A 151 15.79 8.48 5.93
CA VAL A 151 15.62 7.71 4.70
C VAL A 151 16.43 6.41 4.80
N ILE A 152 15.75 5.27 4.68
CA ILE A 152 16.35 3.92 4.76
C ILE A 152 16.52 3.25 3.40
N ALA A 153 15.77 3.69 2.39
CA ALA A 153 15.92 3.22 1.01
C ALA A 153 15.56 4.31 0.01
N GLU A 154 16.23 4.30 -1.15
CA GLU A 154 16.00 5.22 -2.26
C GLU A 154 15.93 4.47 -3.58
N TYR A 155 14.83 4.65 -4.30
CA TYR A 155 14.52 4.05 -5.58
C TYR A 155 14.59 5.14 -6.66
N LYS A 156 15.81 5.42 -7.12
CA LYS A 156 16.11 6.57 -7.99
C LYS A 156 15.37 6.52 -9.33
N ASP A 157 15.19 5.34 -9.91
CA ASP A 157 14.56 5.16 -11.22
C ASP A 157 13.08 5.58 -11.26
N ILE A 158 12.44 5.71 -10.09
CA ILE A 158 11.02 6.04 -9.94
C ILE A 158 10.79 7.19 -8.94
N ASN A 159 11.85 7.89 -8.52
CA ASN A 159 11.80 9.01 -7.58
C ASN A 159 11.11 8.68 -6.24
N VAL A 160 11.34 7.49 -5.69
CA VAL A 160 10.75 7.07 -4.40
C VAL A 160 11.79 7.01 -3.30
N LYS A 161 11.46 7.53 -2.12
CA LYS A 161 12.21 7.37 -0.87
C LYS A 161 11.36 6.67 0.18
N GLU A 162 11.95 5.73 0.88
CA GLU A 162 11.33 5.05 2.00
C GLU A 162 12.01 5.48 3.30
N VAL A 163 11.19 5.82 4.27
CA VAL A 163 11.61 6.33 5.57
C VAL A 163 11.48 5.25 6.62
N ARG A 164 12.35 5.29 7.64
CA ARG A 164 12.36 4.36 8.77
C ARG A 164 10.94 4.11 9.29
N HIS A 165 10.55 2.84 9.33
CA HIS A 165 9.22 2.47 9.80
C HIS A 165 9.06 2.78 11.28
N SER A 166 7.83 3.13 11.64
CA SER A 166 7.38 3.14 13.03
C SER A 166 6.54 1.90 13.32
N SER A 167 6.12 1.74 14.57
CA SER A 167 5.11 0.76 14.99
C SER A 167 4.16 1.40 16.01
N ASP A 168 3.82 2.66 15.77
CA ASP A 168 3.03 3.46 16.70
C ASP A 168 1.59 2.97 16.75
N PHE A 169 1.09 2.87 17.98
CA PHE A 169 -0.32 2.66 18.26
C PHE A 169 -1.01 4.01 18.41
N VAL A 170 -1.83 4.38 17.43
CA VAL A 170 -2.36 5.75 17.31
C VAL A 170 -3.87 5.79 17.56
N ILE A 171 -4.29 5.65 18.82
CA ILE A 171 -5.73 5.64 19.19
C ILE A 171 -6.45 6.93 18.75
N GLY A 172 -5.75 8.08 18.77
CA GLY A 172 -6.30 9.37 18.35
C GLY A 172 -6.76 9.42 16.88
N ASP A 173 -6.35 8.45 16.06
CA ASP A 173 -6.73 8.37 14.66
C ASP A 173 -8.20 7.97 14.47
N VAL A 174 -8.97 7.70 15.54
CA VAL A 174 -10.45 7.57 15.43
C VAL A 174 -11.11 8.80 14.80
N SER A 175 -10.46 9.96 14.83
CA SER A 175 -10.90 11.17 14.12
C SER A 175 -11.02 10.98 12.60
N TYR A 176 -10.26 10.06 11.99
CA TYR A 176 -10.36 9.73 10.57
C TYR A 176 -11.69 9.09 10.18
N LEU A 177 -12.48 8.57 11.13
CA LEU A 177 -13.85 8.10 10.87
C LEU A 177 -14.75 9.23 10.35
N LEU A 178 -14.48 10.47 10.75
CA LEU A 178 -15.26 11.65 10.37
C LEU A 178 -14.63 12.42 9.19
N LYS A 179 -13.38 12.09 8.84
CA LYS A 179 -12.66 12.75 7.75
C LYS A 179 -13.19 12.24 6.40
N LYS A 180 -13.43 13.15 5.45
CA LYS A 180 -13.85 12.77 4.10
C LYS A 180 -12.65 12.17 3.34
N PRO A 181 -12.83 11.04 2.63
CA PRO A 181 -11.82 10.52 1.71
C PRO A 181 -11.40 11.56 0.67
N ALA A 182 -10.10 11.67 0.41
CA ALA A 182 -9.56 12.55 -0.63
C ALA A 182 -9.82 12.01 -2.04
N ILE A 183 -9.95 10.70 -2.17
CA ILE A 183 -10.15 10.00 -3.44
C ILE A 183 -11.42 9.17 -3.34
N SER A 184 -12.24 9.26 -4.38
CA SER A 184 -13.50 8.54 -4.50
C SER A 184 -13.27 7.08 -4.91
N GLN A 185 -14.22 6.19 -4.59
CA GLN A 185 -14.04 4.75 -4.76
C GLN A 185 -14.01 4.30 -6.23
N ASP A 186 -14.63 5.04 -7.14
CA ASP A 186 -14.53 4.86 -8.59
C ASP A 186 -13.10 5.09 -9.12
N ARG A 187 -12.28 5.82 -8.37
CA ARG A 187 -10.86 6.09 -8.67
C ARG A 187 -9.89 5.27 -7.82
N HIS A 188 -10.40 4.22 -7.18
CA HIS A 188 -9.63 3.22 -6.44
C HIS A 188 -9.74 1.87 -7.14
N PHE A 189 -8.61 1.34 -7.60
CA PHE A 189 -8.52 0.19 -8.48
C PHE A 189 -7.72 -0.94 -7.82
N GLN A 190 -8.07 -2.17 -8.18
CA GLN A 190 -7.16 -3.30 -8.05
C GLN A 190 -6.21 -3.29 -9.25
N VAL A 191 -4.91 -3.22 -8.99
CA VAL A 191 -3.86 -3.10 -10.03
C VAL A 191 -2.79 -4.15 -9.84
N ASN A 192 -2.00 -4.44 -10.89
CA ASN A 192 -0.90 -5.43 -10.85
C ASN A 192 -1.34 -6.82 -10.36
N GLY A 193 -2.61 -7.18 -10.57
CA GLY A 193 -3.17 -8.45 -10.13
C GLY A 193 -3.59 -8.49 -8.65
N TYR A 194 -3.01 -7.67 -7.77
CA TYR A 194 -3.27 -7.78 -6.32
C TYR A 194 -3.24 -6.47 -5.54
N ALA A 195 -2.63 -5.40 -6.08
CA ALA A 195 -2.28 -4.20 -5.34
C ALA A 195 -3.42 -3.18 -5.32
N ASN A 196 -3.38 -2.24 -4.36
CA ASN A 196 -4.26 -1.06 -4.39
C ASN A 196 -3.66 0.00 -5.33
N GLY A 197 -4.51 0.72 -6.05
CA GLY A 197 -4.09 1.82 -6.92
C GLY A 197 -5.09 2.96 -6.87
N TRP A 198 -4.63 4.20 -6.72
CA TRP A 198 -5.48 5.39 -6.75
C TRP A 198 -5.08 6.35 -7.85
N TYR A 199 -6.05 6.88 -8.59
CA TYR A 199 -5.80 7.96 -9.54
C TYR A 199 -5.83 9.33 -8.86
N ILE A 200 -4.72 10.07 -8.96
CA ILE A 200 -4.54 11.37 -8.29
C ILE A 200 -4.33 12.46 -9.33
N GLU A 201 -5.15 13.50 -9.30
CA GLU A 201 -5.08 14.66 -10.23
C GLU A 201 -4.51 15.92 -9.58
N LYS A 202 -4.40 15.92 -8.24
CA LYS A 202 -4.01 17.11 -7.48
C LYS A 202 -2.56 17.48 -7.85
N PRO A 203 -2.29 18.70 -8.35
CA PRO A 203 -0.93 19.14 -8.63
C PRO A 203 -0.24 19.67 -7.37
N GLY A 204 1.08 19.83 -7.44
CA GLY A 204 1.93 20.46 -6.45
C GLY A 204 2.54 19.50 -5.43
N THR A 205 2.85 20.04 -4.26
CA THR A 205 3.41 19.30 -3.12
C THR A 205 2.37 19.22 -2.02
N TYR A 206 2.10 18.02 -1.53
CA TYR A 206 1.08 17.78 -0.50
C TYR A 206 1.34 16.45 0.22
N TYR A 207 0.61 16.27 1.31
CA TYR A 207 0.74 15.12 2.20
C TYR A 207 -0.57 14.35 2.21
N ILE A 208 -0.46 13.02 2.16
CA ILE A 208 -1.60 12.12 2.27
C ILE A 208 -1.32 11.02 3.30
N THR A 209 -2.40 10.53 3.89
CA THR A 209 -2.40 9.34 4.75
C THR A 209 -3.20 8.24 4.08
N LEU A 210 -2.61 7.06 3.93
CA LEU A 210 -3.31 5.84 3.57
C LEU A 210 -3.69 5.12 4.86
N TYR A 211 -4.98 4.93 5.07
CA TYR A 211 -5.51 4.27 6.27
C TYR A 211 -6.41 3.10 5.92
N TYR A 212 -6.23 1.99 6.62
CA TYR A 212 -7.17 0.88 6.58
C TYR A 212 -8.37 1.19 7.48
N TRP A 213 -9.46 1.70 6.89
CA TRP A 213 -10.62 2.20 7.62
C TRP A 213 -11.23 1.22 8.66
N PRO A 214 -11.29 -0.11 8.44
CA PRO A 214 -11.79 -1.05 9.44
C PRO A 214 -11.02 -1.02 10.76
N GLN A 215 -9.72 -0.69 10.71
CA GLN A 215 -8.92 -0.54 11.92
C GLN A 215 -9.44 0.56 12.84
N LEU A 216 -10.02 1.62 12.27
CA LEU A 216 -10.57 2.74 13.03
C LEU A 216 -11.84 2.33 13.80
N LEU A 217 -12.68 1.47 13.21
CA LEU A 217 -13.83 0.88 13.92
C LEU A 217 -13.39 0.01 15.09
N PHE A 218 -12.31 -0.75 14.91
CA PHE A 218 -11.71 -1.51 16.02
C PHE A 218 -11.24 -0.59 17.14
N TYR A 219 -10.56 0.52 16.82
CA TYR A 219 -10.14 1.50 17.84
C TYR A 219 -11.34 2.16 18.55
N ALA A 220 -12.39 2.54 17.83
CA ALA A 220 -13.60 3.07 18.43
C ALA A 220 -14.27 2.05 19.37
N GLY A 221 -14.40 0.79 18.93
CA GLY A 221 -14.93 -0.29 19.74
C GLY A 221 -14.09 -0.57 20.99
N PHE A 222 -12.76 -0.49 20.88
CA PHE A 222 -11.84 -0.61 22.00
C PHE A 222 -12.08 0.49 23.03
N ILE A 223 -12.19 1.76 22.61
CA ILE A 223 -12.49 2.89 23.51
C ILE A 223 -13.82 2.68 24.24
N VAL A 224 -14.88 2.32 23.51
CA VAL A 224 -16.21 2.07 24.07
C VAL A 224 -16.18 0.93 25.10
N SER A 225 -15.51 -0.17 24.78
CA SER A 225 -15.42 -1.35 25.66
C SER A 225 -14.68 -1.04 26.96
N TRP A 226 -13.55 -0.35 26.88
CA TRP A 226 -12.80 0.06 28.07
C TRP A 226 -13.57 1.08 28.91
N SER A 227 -14.26 2.03 28.27
CA SER A 227 -15.10 3.00 28.98
C SER A 227 -16.21 2.29 29.77
N ALA A 228 -16.90 1.34 29.14
CA ALA A 228 -17.92 0.53 29.81
C ALA A 228 -17.35 -0.29 30.98
N LEU A 229 -16.18 -0.92 30.79
CA LEU A 229 -15.50 -1.69 31.83
C LEU A 229 -15.18 -0.82 33.05
N PHE A 230 -14.64 0.38 32.84
CA PHE A 230 -14.31 1.30 33.94
C PHE A 230 -15.55 1.82 34.67
N VAL A 231 -16.64 2.10 33.95
CA VAL A 231 -17.93 2.48 34.56
C VAL A 231 -18.45 1.34 35.44
N CYS A 232 -18.45 0.12 34.95
CA CYS A 232 -18.87 -1.06 35.71
C CYS A 232 -17.99 -1.31 36.94
N ALA A 233 -16.67 -1.25 36.78
CA ALA A 233 -15.73 -1.40 37.88
C ALA A 233 -15.92 -0.30 38.95
N GLY A 234 -16.07 0.96 38.52
CA GLY A 234 -16.36 2.09 39.40
C GLY A 234 -17.65 1.90 40.19
N TYR A 235 -18.73 1.46 39.52
CA TYR A 235 -20.00 1.13 40.17
C TYR A 235 -19.84 0.03 41.23
N LEU A 236 -19.10 -1.04 40.93
CA LEU A 236 -18.83 -2.13 41.89
C LEU A 236 -18.03 -1.65 43.11
N VAL A 237 -17.04 -0.77 42.91
CA VAL A 237 -16.27 -0.19 44.01
C VAL A 237 -17.16 0.70 44.88
N LEU A 238 -17.92 1.61 44.28
CA LEU A 238 -18.84 2.50 44.99
C LEU A 238 -19.89 1.74 45.80
N SER A 239 -20.54 0.75 45.17
CA SER A 239 -21.54 -0.09 45.85
C SER A 239 -20.96 -0.88 47.02
N ARG A 240 -19.69 -1.31 46.93
CA ARG A 240 -19.00 -2.00 48.04
C ARG A 240 -18.64 -1.05 49.18
N VAL A 241 -18.26 0.20 48.89
CA VAL A 241 -17.97 1.22 49.91
C VAL A 241 -19.25 1.57 50.66
N ILE A 242 -20.33 1.90 49.95
CA ILE A 242 -21.62 2.25 50.56
C ILE A 242 -22.16 1.14 51.47
N ARG A 243 -21.98 -0.14 51.09
CA ARG A 243 -22.38 -1.28 51.92
C ARG A 243 -21.52 -1.52 53.16
N LYS A 244 -20.30 -0.98 53.22
CA LYS A 244 -19.46 -1.06 54.42
C LYS A 244 -19.81 0.01 55.45
N ASP A 245 -20.34 1.14 54.98
CA ASP A 245 -20.69 2.30 55.81
C ASP A 245 -22.15 2.28 56.31
N ALA A 246 -22.93 1.27 55.92
CA ALA A 246 -24.31 1.01 56.34
C ALA A 246 -24.39 -0.21 57.26
#